data_AF-A0A1Z5YR47-F1
#
_entry.id   AF-A0A1Z5YR47-F1
#
_cell.length_a   1.000
_cell.length_b   1.000
_cell.length_c   1.000
_cell.angle_alpha   90.00
_cell.angle_beta   90.00
_cell.angle_gamma   90.00
#
_symmetry.space_group_name_H-M   'P 1'
#
loop_
_entity.id
_entity.type
_entity.pdbx_description
1 polymer ?
#
loop_
_entity_poly.entity_id
_entity_poly.type
_entity_poly.pdbx_seq_one_letter_code
_entity_poly.pdbx_strand_id
1 'polypeptide(L)'
;MSTFLVQQDGTVQLERVVTTNLLDDQGLPDADWLDIMAPKVASRIRYEWNTYVVQTWPRAKLADDGSALATKTGSNVVTPSTLQLSWVGQSALY
;
A
#
# COMPACT_ATOMS: atom_id res chain seq x y z
N MET A 1 13.62 17.89 -5.75
CA MET A 1 14.73 17.01 -6.15
C MET A 1 15.63 16.79 -4.95
N SER A 2 16.08 15.55 -4.72
CA SER A 2 16.99 15.23 -3.63
C SER A 2 18.45 15.55 -3.96
N THR A 3 19.18 15.90 -2.91
CA THR A 3 20.58 16.31 -2.94
C THR A 3 21.39 15.54 -1.90
N PHE A 4 22.72 15.68 -1.95
CA PHE A 4 23.64 15.04 -1.02
C PHE A 4 24.74 16.01 -0.59
N LEU A 5 25.31 15.76 0.59
CA LEU A 5 26.43 16.50 1.15
C LEU A 5 27.64 15.58 1.28
N VAL A 6 28.82 16.13 1.03
CA VAL A 6 30.11 15.48 1.31
C VAL A 6 30.69 16.15 2.54
N GLN A 7 30.85 15.39 3.62
CA GLN A 7 31.38 15.87 4.88
C GLN A 7 32.91 16.01 4.82
N GLN A 8 33.49 16.73 5.78
CA GLN A 8 34.94 16.99 5.84
C GLN A 8 35.77 15.70 6.00
N ASP A 9 35.20 14.67 6.62
CA ASP A 9 35.81 13.34 6.76
C ASP A 9 35.69 12.47 5.49
N GLY A 10 35.08 13.02 4.42
CA GLY A 10 34.84 12.34 3.15
C GLY A 10 33.56 11.51 3.10
N THR A 11 32.76 11.47 4.17
CA THR A 11 31.49 10.72 4.17
C THR A 11 30.42 11.42 3.31
N VAL A 12 29.62 10.63 2.59
CA VAL A 12 28.50 11.14 1.77
C VAL A 12 27.19 10.90 2.51
N GLN A 13 26.40 11.94 2.69
CA GLN A 13 25.10 11.89 3.34
C GLN A 13 24.02 12.42 2.42
N LEU A 14 22.87 11.73 2.37
CA LEU A 14 21.69 12.26 1.72
C LEU A 14 21.07 13.34 2.59
N GLU A 15 20.68 14.45 1.97
CA GLU A 15 19.76 15.39 2.60
C GLU A 15 18.34 14.79 2.62
N ARG A 16 17.34 15.59 3.01
CA ARG A 16 15.94 15.14 3.00
C ARG A 16 15.61 14.54 1.62
N VAL A 17 15.28 13.25 1.61
CA VAL A 17 14.92 12.56 0.39
C VAL A 17 13.48 12.90 0.05
N VAL A 18 13.27 13.43 -1.15
CA VAL A 18 12.00 13.97 -1.63
C VAL A 18 11.71 13.43 -3.02
N THR A 19 10.44 13.39 -3.37
CA THR A 19 10.01 13.08 -4.74
C THR A 19 10.23 14.28 -5.67
N THR A 20 9.88 14.09 -6.94
CA THR A 20 9.76 15.19 -7.91
C THR A 20 8.32 15.69 -8.02
N ASN A 21 7.42 15.27 -7.11
CA ASN A 21 6.05 15.77 -7.13
C ASN A 21 6.01 17.23 -6.66
N LEU A 22 5.20 18.03 -7.33
CA LEU A 22 5.11 19.48 -7.07
C LEU A 22 3.66 19.93 -6.87
N LEU A 23 2.71 19.33 -7.59
CA LEU A 23 1.32 19.77 -7.64
C LEU A 23 0.38 18.60 -7.39
N ASP A 24 -0.74 18.86 -6.73
CA ASP A 24 -1.84 17.92 -6.53
C ASP A 24 -2.76 17.84 -7.77
N ASP A 25 -3.82 17.04 -7.66
CA ASP A 25 -4.80 16.85 -8.74
C ASP A 25 -5.58 18.13 -9.09
N GLN A 26 -5.54 19.14 -8.22
CA GLN A 26 -6.16 20.46 -8.38
C GLN A 26 -5.16 21.51 -8.89
N GLY A 27 -3.88 21.15 -9.05
CA GLY A 27 -2.82 22.05 -9.50
C GLY A 27 -2.26 22.97 -8.40
N LEU A 28 -2.51 22.66 -7.12
CA LEU A 28 -1.98 23.39 -5.97
C LEU A 28 -0.70 22.72 -5.45
N PRO A 29 0.20 23.45 -4.77
CA PRO A 29 1.41 22.86 -4.19
C PRO A 29 1.12 21.67 -3.27
N ASP A 30 1.74 20.52 -3.57
CA ASP A 30 1.52 19.26 -2.88
C ASP A 30 2.64 18.95 -1.87
N ALA A 31 2.27 18.87 -0.59
CA ALA A 31 3.19 18.48 0.49
C ALA A 31 3.05 17.00 0.89
N ASP A 32 1.94 16.35 0.56
CA ASP A 32 1.59 15.01 1.04
C ASP A 32 2.47 13.94 0.40
N TRP A 33 2.83 14.13 -0.87
CA TRP A 33 3.69 13.22 -1.63
C TRP A 33 5.13 13.71 -1.79
N LEU A 34 5.50 14.81 -1.15
CA LEU A 34 6.84 15.39 -1.26
C LEU A 34 7.89 14.51 -0.57
N ASP A 35 7.61 14.05 0.66
CA ASP A 35 8.52 13.19 1.42
C ASP A 35 8.55 11.78 0.84
N ILE A 36 9.72 11.20 0.59
CA ILE A 36 9.84 9.84 0.02
C ILE A 36 9.17 8.76 0.88
N MET A 37 9.03 8.99 2.18
CA MET A 37 8.45 8.01 3.09
C MET A 37 6.96 7.79 2.83
N ALA A 38 6.23 8.80 2.35
CA ALA A 38 4.80 8.68 2.03
C ALA A 38 4.54 7.70 0.86
N PRO A 39 5.11 7.87 -0.35
CA PRO A 39 4.95 6.90 -1.43
C PRO A 39 5.61 5.56 -1.14
N LYS A 40 6.68 5.52 -0.33
CA LYS A 40 7.28 4.25 0.10
C LYS A 40 6.28 3.40 0.89
N VAL A 41 5.59 3.97 1.87
CA VAL A 41 4.61 3.23 2.68
C VAL A 41 3.40 2.83 1.83
N ALA A 42 2.85 3.76 1.04
CA ALA A 42 1.69 3.48 0.18
C ALA A 42 2.00 2.38 -0.86
N SER A 43 3.17 2.43 -1.50
CA SER A 43 3.56 1.41 -2.48
C SER A 43 3.79 0.05 -1.83
N ARG A 44 4.44 -0.01 -0.65
CA ARG A 44 4.59 -1.26 0.10
C ARG A 44 3.24 -1.91 0.37
N ILE A 45 2.29 -1.16 0.93
CA ILE A 45 0.94 -1.65 1.23
C ILE A 45 0.25 -2.16 -0.03
N ARG A 46 0.31 -1.40 -1.13
CA ARG A 46 -0.31 -1.80 -2.41
C ARG A 46 0.26 -3.11 -2.96
N TYR A 47 1.58 -3.25 -2.99
CA TYR A 47 2.22 -4.46 -3.54
C TYR A 47 1.99 -5.68 -2.65
N GLU A 48 2.06 -5.50 -1.33
CA GLU A 48 1.79 -6.55 -0.36
C GLU A 48 0.34 -7.01 -0.44
N TRP A 49 -0.62 -6.08 -0.41
CA TRP A 49 -2.04 -6.37 -0.55
C TRP A 49 -2.35 -7.16 -1.81
N ASN A 50 -1.86 -6.69 -2.97
CA ASN A 50 -2.11 -7.37 -4.25
C ASN A 50 -1.57 -8.80 -4.25
N THR A 51 -0.37 -9.00 -3.71
CA THR A 51 0.25 -10.33 -3.62
C THR A 51 -0.55 -11.23 -2.68
N TYR A 52 -0.91 -10.71 -1.51
CA TYR A 52 -1.66 -11.40 -0.48
C TYR A 52 -3.03 -11.86 -0.99
N VAL A 53 -3.79 -10.97 -1.62
CA VAL A 53 -5.13 -11.28 -2.14
C VAL A 53 -5.08 -12.35 -3.23
N VAL A 54 -4.14 -12.22 -4.17
CA VAL A 54 -3.99 -13.19 -5.28
C VAL A 54 -3.62 -14.59 -4.76
N GLN A 55 -2.79 -14.67 -3.73
CA GLN A 55 -2.39 -15.94 -3.11
C GLN A 55 -3.49 -16.55 -2.23
N THR A 56 -4.23 -15.73 -1.50
CA THR A 56 -5.20 -16.19 -0.49
C THR A 56 -6.56 -16.55 -1.11
N TRP A 57 -7.02 -15.78 -2.10
CA TRP A 57 -8.31 -16.02 -2.78
C TRP A 57 -8.14 -16.17 -4.29
N PRO A 58 -7.40 -17.20 -4.75
CA PRO A 58 -7.15 -17.40 -6.17
C PRO A 58 -8.47 -17.63 -6.92
N ARG A 59 -8.73 -16.76 -7.91
CA ARG A 59 -9.93 -16.82 -8.78
C ARG A 59 -11.27 -16.72 -8.04
N ALA A 60 -11.29 -16.24 -6.80
CA ALA A 60 -12.54 -16.05 -6.08
C ALA A 60 -13.38 -14.93 -6.70
N LYS A 61 -14.70 -15.05 -6.65
CA LYS A 61 -15.62 -13.97 -7.01
C LYS A 61 -15.90 -13.09 -5.80
N LEU A 62 -16.12 -11.80 -6.04
CA LEU A 62 -16.57 -10.88 -4.99
C LEU A 62 -18.08 -11.04 -4.82
N ALA A 63 -18.51 -11.35 -3.60
CA ALA A 63 -19.91 -11.39 -3.20
C ALA A 63 -20.18 -10.32 -2.13
N ASP A 64 -21.43 -9.88 -2.02
CA ASP A 64 -21.83 -8.94 -0.97
C ASP A 64 -21.70 -9.56 0.42
N ASP A 65 -21.49 -8.72 1.43
CA ASP A 65 -21.53 -9.15 2.83
C ASP A 65 -22.91 -9.70 3.19
N GLY A 66 -22.92 -10.84 3.90
CA GLY A 66 -24.16 -11.57 4.21
C GLY A 66 -24.70 -12.44 3.06
N SER A 67 -24.02 -12.49 1.90
CA SER A 67 -24.40 -13.39 0.81
C SER A 67 -24.41 -14.85 1.27
N ALA A 68 -25.48 -15.58 0.95
CA ALA A 68 -25.56 -17.02 1.19
C ALA A 68 -24.50 -17.82 0.41
N LEU A 69 -23.87 -17.23 -0.61
CA LEU A 69 -22.74 -17.86 -1.29
C LEU A 69 -21.48 -17.89 -0.42
N ALA A 70 -21.31 -16.91 0.48
CA ALA A 70 -20.13 -16.82 1.35
C ALA A 70 -20.06 -17.98 2.37
N THR A 71 -21.21 -18.55 2.76
CA THR A 71 -21.30 -19.68 3.69
C THR A 71 -21.41 -21.04 2.99
N LYS A 72 -21.54 -21.07 1.67
CA LYS A 72 -21.63 -22.31 0.88
C LYS A 72 -20.25 -22.86 0.55
N THR A 73 -19.99 -24.08 0.97
CA THR A 73 -18.77 -24.81 0.60
C THR A 73 -18.63 -24.92 -0.92
N GLY A 74 -17.45 -24.56 -1.45
CA GLY A 74 -17.13 -24.68 -2.88
C GLY A 74 -17.64 -23.54 -3.77
N SER A 75 -18.27 -22.50 -3.21
CA SER A 75 -18.73 -21.32 -3.97
C SER A 75 -17.58 -20.47 -4.54
N ASN A 76 -16.37 -20.61 -4.01
CA ASN A 76 -15.18 -19.81 -4.31
C ASN A 76 -15.49 -18.31 -4.39
N VAL A 77 -16.09 -17.78 -3.32
CA VAL A 77 -16.39 -16.35 -3.19
C VAL A 77 -15.72 -15.77 -1.95
N VAL A 78 -15.44 -14.47 -2.00
CA VAL A 78 -14.97 -13.67 -0.87
C VAL A 78 -15.84 -12.42 -0.77
N THR A 79 -16.00 -11.88 0.44
CA THR A 79 -16.77 -10.65 0.67
C THR A 79 -15.86 -9.51 1.15
N PRO A 80 -16.30 -8.24 1.04
CA PRO A 80 -15.55 -7.10 1.56
C PRO A 80 -15.15 -7.24 3.04
N SER A 81 -16.06 -7.68 3.91
CA SER A 81 -15.75 -7.90 5.33
C SER A 81 -14.70 -8.99 5.55
N THR A 82 -14.76 -10.08 4.76
CA THR A 82 -13.76 -11.16 4.82
C THR A 82 -12.37 -10.65 4.43
N LEU A 83 -12.29 -9.89 3.33
CA LEU A 83 -11.05 -9.26 2.88
C LEU A 83 -10.48 -8.30 3.94
N GLN A 84 -11.33 -7.45 4.51
CA GLN A 84 -10.94 -6.48 5.53
C GLN A 84 -10.41 -7.16 6.80
N LEU A 85 -11.15 -8.12 7.35
CA LEU A 85 -10.75 -8.84 8.57
C LEU A 85 -9.45 -9.61 8.35
N SER A 86 -9.31 -10.24 7.20
CA SER A 86 -8.09 -10.97 6.83
C SER A 86 -6.89 -10.03 6.69
N TRP A 87 -7.07 -8.84 6.12
CA TRP A 87 -6.02 -7.82 6.06
C TRP A 87 -5.61 -7.31 7.43
N VAL A 88 -6.59 -7.03 8.30
CA VAL A 88 -6.31 -6.62 9.70
C VAL A 88 -5.46 -7.68 10.38
N GLY A 89 -5.82 -8.97 10.23
CA GLY A 89 -5.04 -10.08 10.73
C GLY A 89 -3.61 -10.13 10.17
N GLN A 90 -3.46 -9.96 8.85
CA GLN A 90 -2.14 -9.94 8.20
C GLN A 90 -1.26 -8.78 8.68
N SER A 91 -1.85 -7.59 8.84
CA SER A 91 -1.13 -6.38 9.26
C SER A 91 -0.68 -6.41 10.72
N ALA A 92 -1.35 -7.19 11.57
CA ALA A 92 -1.01 -7.33 13.00
C ALA A 92 0.25 -8.20 13.25
N LEU A 93 0.81 -8.82 12.20
CA LEU A 93 2.05 -9.61 12.29
C LEU A 93 3.33 -8.75 12.33
N TYR A 94 3.20 -7.43 12.15
CA TYR A 94 4.30 -6.46 12.09
C TYR A 94 4.09 -5.31 13.06
#